data_AF-T1A3L1-F1
#
_entry.id   AF-T1A3L1-F1
#
_cell.length_a   1.000
_cell.length_b   1.000
_cell.length_c   1.000
_cell.angle_alpha   90.00
_cell.angle_beta   90.00
_cell.angle_gamma   90.00
#
_symmetry.space_group_name_H-M   'P 1'
#
loop_
_entity.id
_entity.type
_entity.pdbx_description
1 polymer ?
#
loop_
_entity_poly.entity_id
_entity_poly.type
_entity_poly.pdbx_seq_one_letter_code
_entity_poly.pdbx_strand_id
1 'polypeptide(L)' 'AVEEAAAMDTLVSDKTGTLTQNTLTLAGIMPLAAGSDDKAVLRAAALASDDATQDPLDLAVLVPARDQG' A
#
# COMPACT_ATOMS: atom_id res chain seq x y z
N ALA A 1 7.62 32.27 13.42
CA ALA A 1 6.70 31.25 12.87
C ALA A 1 5.97 31.72 11.62
N VAL A 2 4.95 32.59 11.71
CA VAL A 2 4.18 33.04 10.52
C VAL A 2 5.04 33.88 9.57
N GLU A 3 5.80 34.84 10.09
CA GLU A 3 6.70 35.68 9.29
C GLU A 3 7.83 34.87 8.64
N GLU A 4 8.39 33.89 9.35
CA GLU A 4 9.43 32.99 8.81
C GLU A 4 8.88 32.03 7.74
N ALA A 5 7.66 31.50 7.92
CA ALA A 5 7.01 30.68 6.91
C ALA A 5 6.68 31.49 5.65
N ALA A 6 6.32 32.78 5.80
CA ALA A 6 6.05 33.69 4.69
C ALA A 6 7.30 34.06 3.90
N ALA A 7 8.48 34.03 4.52
CA ALA A 7 9.75 34.32 3.87
C ALA A 7 10.41 33.09 3.20
N MET A 8 9.81 31.90 3.32
CA MET A 8 10.40 30.65 2.85
C MET A 8 10.25 30.50 1.32
N ASP A 9 11.36 30.21 0.64
CA ASP A 9 11.39 29.99 -0.81
C ASP A 9 11.52 28.51 -1.21
N THR A 10 11.92 27.67 -0.26
CA THR A 10 12.22 26.26 -0.48
C THR A 10 11.62 25.42 0.64
N LEU A 11 10.75 24.48 0.29
CA LEU A 11 10.20 23.49 1.22
C LEU A 11 10.85 22.12 0.98
N VAL A 12 11.50 21.58 2.00
CA VAL A 12 11.94 20.18 2.02
C VAL A 12 10.98 19.41 2.93
N SER A 13 10.12 18.62 2.32
CA SER A 13 9.10 17.85 3.03
C SER A 13 9.47 16.37 3.05
N ASP A 14 9.29 15.73 4.20
CA ASP A 14 9.36 14.28 4.27
C ASP A 14 8.23 13.65 3.44
N LYS A 15 8.44 12.43 2.93
CA LYS A 15 7.42 11.78 2.12
C LYS A 15 6.40 11.03 2.98
N THR A 16 6.86 10.18 3.88
CA THR A 16 6.04 9.14 4.49
C THR A 16 5.35 9.67 5.74
N GLY A 17 4.02 9.81 5.70
CA GLY A 17 3.26 10.41 6.80
C GLY A 17 3.20 11.94 6.74
N THR A 18 3.81 12.56 5.73
CA THR A 18 3.67 14.00 5.44
C THR A 18 3.08 14.24 4.05
N LEU A 19 3.74 13.76 2.97
CA LEU A 19 3.18 13.82 1.62
C LEU A 19 2.23 12.65 1.33
N THR A 20 2.45 11.49 1.94
CA THR A 20 1.60 10.30 1.82
C THR A 20 0.99 9.93 3.17
N GLN A 21 -0.12 9.18 3.16
CA GLN A 21 -0.83 8.76 4.37
C GLN A 21 -0.11 7.64 5.15
N ASN A 22 1.10 7.24 4.73
CA ASN A 22 1.78 6.07 5.29
C ASN A 22 0.90 4.80 5.31
N THR A 23 0.06 4.64 4.29
CA THR A 23 -0.83 3.48 4.11
C THR A 23 -0.50 2.83 2.78
N LEU A 24 -0.28 1.51 2.78
CA LEU A 24 0.01 0.74 1.59
C LEU A 24 -1.30 0.31 0.91
N THR A 25 -1.29 0.28 -0.42
CA THR A 25 -2.40 -0.20 -1.24
C THR A 25 -1.87 -1.07 -2.37
N LEU A 26 -2.64 -2.07 -2.78
CA LEU A 26 -2.30 -2.91 -3.92
C LEU A 26 -2.46 -2.14 -5.22
N ALA A 27 -1.34 -1.80 -5.86
CA ALA A 27 -1.34 -1.02 -7.10
C ALA A 27 -1.59 -1.86 -8.37
N GLY A 28 -1.29 -3.16 -8.34
CA GLY A 28 -1.46 -4.06 -9.49
C GLY A 28 -0.92 -5.46 -9.20
N ILE A 29 -1.30 -6.41 -10.05
CA ILE A 29 -0.88 -7.81 -9.97
C ILE A 29 -0.24 -8.21 -11.30
N MET A 30 0.81 -9.03 -11.24
CA MET A 30 1.48 -9.56 -12.43
C MET A 30 1.66 -11.08 -12.28
N PRO A 31 0.82 -11.90 -12.94
CA PRO A 31 0.98 -13.34 -12.94
C PRO A 31 2.24 -13.75 -13.71
N LEU A 32 3.07 -14.61 -13.10
CA LEU A 32 4.30 -15.11 -13.71
C LEU A 32 4.18 -16.55 -14.22
N ALA A 33 3.26 -17.34 -13.65
CA ALA A 33 3.03 -18.72 -14.04
C ALA A 33 2.08 -18.80 -15.24
N ALA A 34 2.41 -19.66 -16.21
CA ALA A 34 1.57 -19.89 -17.38
C ALA A 34 0.17 -20.38 -16.95
N GLY A 35 -0.87 -19.72 -17.47
CA GLY A 35 -2.26 -20.04 -17.15
C GLY A 35 -2.76 -19.52 -15.80
N SER A 36 -1.94 -18.80 -15.03
CA SER A 36 -2.43 -18.06 -13.85
C SER A 36 -3.01 -16.71 -14.25
N ASP A 37 -4.06 -16.30 -13.54
CA ASP A 37 -4.63 -14.96 -13.62
C ASP A 37 -4.38 -14.17 -12.32
N ASP A 38 -4.76 -12.89 -12.33
CA ASP A 38 -4.59 -11.98 -11.20
C ASP A 38 -5.33 -12.46 -9.95
N LYS A 39 -6.48 -13.11 -10.12
CA LYS A 39 -7.31 -13.63 -9.02
C LYS A 39 -6.63 -14.80 -8.33
N ALA A 40 -6.03 -15.72 -9.09
CA ALA A 40 -5.28 -16.83 -8.53
C ALA A 40 -4.07 -16.33 -7.73
N VAL A 41 -3.36 -15.31 -8.24
CA VAL A 41 -2.24 -14.70 -7.53
C VAL A 41 -2.70 -13.98 -6.24
N LEU A 42 -3.75 -13.17 -6.31
CA LEU A 42 -4.29 -12.48 -5.13
C LEU A 42 -4.74 -13.47 -4.06
N ARG A 43 -5.43 -14.54 -4.46
CA ARG A 43 -5.88 -15.58 -3.54
C ARG A 43 -4.70 -16.28 -2.88
N ALA A 44 -3.66 -16.61 -3.63
CA ALA A 44 -2.46 -17.24 -3.09
C ALA A 44 -1.76 -16.30 -2.08
N ALA A 45 -1.63 -15.01 -2.41
CA ALA A 45 -1.05 -14.01 -1.50
C ALA A 45 -1.89 -13.86 -0.22
N ALA A 46 -3.21 -13.74 -0.34
CA ALA A 46 -4.11 -13.64 0.81
C ALA A 46 -4.06 -14.87 1.74
N LEU A 47 -3.88 -16.08 1.19
CA LEU A 47 -3.70 -17.30 1.99
C LEU A 47 -2.35 -17.36 2.72
N ALA A 48 -1.35 -16.62 2.24
CA ALA A 48 -0.03 -16.54 2.85
C ALA A 48 0.10 -15.39 3.87
N SER A 49 -0.84 -14.45 3.86
CA SER A 49 -0.90 -13.30 4.77
C SER A 49 -1.68 -13.60 6.05
N ASP A 50 -1.33 -12.93 7.15
CA ASP A 50 -2.00 -13.09 8.44
C ASP A 50 -2.45 -11.74 9.01
N ASP A 51 -3.78 -11.53 9.05
CA ASP A 51 -4.39 -10.32 9.62
C ASP A 51 -3.99 -10.10 11.10
N ALA A 52 -3.73 -11.17 11.86
CA ALA A 52 -3.39 -11.04 13.28
C ALA A 52 -2.06 -10.29 13.51
N THR A 53 -1.16 -10.29 12.52
CA THR A 53 0.14 -9.61 12.62
C THR A 53 0.03 -8.10 12.49
N GLN A 54 -1.07 -7.61 11.90
CA GLN A 54 -1.25 -6.19 11.53
C GLN A 54 -0.08 -5.65 10.69
N ASP A 55 0.62 -6.51 9.94
CA ASP A 55 1.66 -6.09 9.04
C ASP A 55 1.07 -5.25 7.87
N PRO A 56 1.59 -4.05 7.58
CA PRO A 56 1.04 -3.19 6.53
C PRO A 56 1.01 -3.80 5.13
N LEU A 57 1.91 -4.74 4.81
CA LEU A 57 1.88 -5.45 3.52
C LEU A 57 0.77 -6.49 3.49
N ASP A 58 0.62 -7.27 4.56
CA ASP A 58 -0.48 -8.23 4.68
C ASP A 58 -1.84 -7.53 4.59
N LEU A 59 -2.01 -6.42 5.29
CA LEU A 59 -3.23 -5.62 5.21
C LEU A 59 -3.49 -5.07 3.80
N ALA A 60 -2.44 -4.62 3.09
CA ALA A 60 -2.57 -4.12 1.72
C ALA A 60 -2.96 -5.21 0.70
N VAL A 61 -2.68 -6.47 1.00
CA VAL A 61 -3.10 -7.64 0.20
C VAL A 61 -4.49 -8.12 0.60
N LEU A 62 -4.78 -8.22 1.91
CA LEU A 62 -6.02 -8.79 2.44
C LEU A 62 -7.25 -7.94 2.15
N VAL A 63 -7.14 -6.61 2.20
CA VAL A 63 -8.27 -5.70 1.91
C VAL A 63 -8.86 -5.95 0.50
N PRO A 64 -8.10 -5.83 -0.61
CA PRO A 64 -8.65 -6.07 -1.94
C PRO A 64 -9.03 -7.53 -2.18
N ALA A 65 -8.42 -8.49 -1.47
CA ALA A 65 -8.81 -9.90 -1.56
C ALA A 65 -10.21 -10.15 -0.97
N ARG A 66 -10.59 -9.43 0.09
CA ARG A 66 -11.93 -9.50 0.70
C ARG A 66 -13.00 -8.89 -0.21
N ASP A 67 -12.68 -7.81 -0.91
CA ASP A 67 -13.61 -7.12 -1.82
C ASP A 67 -13.93 -7.93 -3.10
N GLN A 68 -13.13 -8.95 -3.41
CA GLN A 68 -13.36 -9.87 -4.55
C GLN A 68 -14.12 -11.14 -4.16
N GLY A 69 -14.50 -11.28 -2.88
CA GLY A 69 -15.27 -12.40 -2.33
C GLY A 69 -16.76 -12.34 -2.65
#